data_AF-A0AA45TVM4-F1
#
_entry.id   AF-A0AA45TVM4-F1
#
_cell.length_a   1.000
_cell.length_b   1.000
_cell.length_c   1.000
_cell.angle_alpha   90.00
_cell.angle_beta   90.00
_cell.angle_gamma   90.00
#
_symmetry.space_group_name_H-M   'P 1'
#
loop_
_entity.id
_entity.type
_entity.pdbx_description
1 polymer ?
#
loop_
_entity_poly.entity_id
_entity_poly.type
_entity_poly.pdbx_seq_one_letter_code
_entity_poly.pdbx_strand_id
1 'polypeptide(L)'
;MLPREAFEFQPSTRAVVCPAGRTMRGPVRDTSGACEAYFGVGCADCPLRPRCTQRPRRKLTVRWEYERFRQAMLLRMSQRGAAARYHQRIATVEPVFASVEHDMRFRRLSSRHP
;
A
#
# COMPACT_ATOMS: atom_id res chain seq x y z
N MET A 1 9.07 -10.08 -3.57
CA MET A 1 8.59 -9.12 -4.58
C MET A 1 9.10 -7.73 -4.23
N LEU A 2 9.38 -6.87 -5.21
CA LEU A 2 9.80 -5.50 -4.94
C LEU A 2 8.73 -4.77 -4.13
N PRO A 3 9.13 -4.03 -3.08
CA PRO A 3 8.21 -3.26 -2.25
C PRO A 3 7.63 -2.10 -3.06
N ARG A 4 6.54 -1.50 -2.59
CA ARG A 4 5.89 -0.37 -3.30
C ARG A 4 6.83 0.85 -3.32
N GLU A 5 7.62 1.00 -2.27
CA GLU A 5 8.57 2.07 -2.02
C GLU A 5 9.71 2.08 -3.06
N ALA A 6 9.92 0.98 -3.79
CA ALA A 6 10.83 0.94 -4.93
C ALA A 6 10.26 1.61 -6.19
N PHE A 7 9.00 2.05 -6.18
CA PHE A 7 8.35 2.75 -7.27
C PHE A 7 8.19 4.22 -6.91
N GLU A 8 8.41 5.09 -7.88
CA GLU A 8 8.25 6.52 -7.70
C GLU A 8 6.81 6.92 -8.01
N PHE A 9 6.19 7.66 -7.10
CA PHE A 9 4.84 8.21 -7.27
C PHE A 9 4.97 9.72 -7.46
N GLN A 10 4.40 10.22 -8.55
CA GLN A 10 4.40 11.65 -8.88
C GLN A 10 2.98 12.19 -8.75
N PRO A 11 2.60 12.78 -7.60
CA PRO A 11 1.22 13.20 -7.34
C PRO A 11 0.73 14.31 -8.28
N SER A 12 1.63 15.19 -8.72
CA SER A 12 1.31 16.33 -9.61
C SER A 12 0.85 15.88 -10.99
N THR A 13 1.53 14.89 -11.58
CA THR A 13 1.23 14.35 -12.91
C THR A 13 0.36 13.09 -12.84
N ARG A 14 0.05 12.61 -11.63
CA ARG A 14 -0.59 11.31 -11.35
C ARG A 14 0.10 10.17 -12.12
N ALA A 15 1.43 10.21 -12.18
CA ALA A 15 2.24 9.20 -12.83
C ALA A 15 2.92 8.29 -11.80
N VAL A 16 3.22 7.07 -12.22
CA VAL A 16 3.97 6.09 -11.43
C VAL A 16 5.12 5.57 -12.27
N VAL A 17 6.34 5.65 -11.76
CA VAL A 17 7.55 5.22 -12.45
C VAL A 17 8.09 3.95 -11.81
N CYS A 18 8.36 2.96 -12.66
CA CYS A 18 8.95 1.68 -12.28
C CYS A 18 10.43 1.87 -11.93
N PRO A 19 11.00 1.08 -10.99
CA PRO A 19 12.45 1.09 -10.71
C PRO A 19 13.33 0.74 -11.92
N ALA A 20 12.74 0.19 -13.00
CA ALA A 20 13.42 0.00 -14.28
C ALA A 20 13.47 1.27 -15.16
N GLY A 21 13.10 2.44 -14.62
CA GLY A 21 13.10 3.73 -15.32
C GLY A 21 11.93 3.95 -16.30
N ARG A 22 10.92 3.07 -16.30
CA ARG A 22 9.78 3.13 -17.23
C ARG A 22 8.52 3.63 -16.52
N THR A 23 7.82 4.59 -17.12
CA THR A 23 6.50 5.04 -16.65
C THR A 23 5.45 3.94 -16.85
N MET A 24 4.65 3.70 -15.83
CA MET A 24 3.58 2.71 -15.87
C MET A 24 2.37 3.23 -16.66
N ARG A 25 1.68 2.35 -17.38
CA ARG A 25 0.45 2.65 -18.14
C ARG A 25 -0.75 2.78 -17.20
N GLY A 26 -1.56 3.82 -17.40
CA GLY A 26 -2.74 4.12 -16.59
C GLY A 26 -2.95 5.65 -16.52
N PRO A 27 -3.79 6.14 -15.61
CA PRO A 27 -4.59 5.37 -14.66
C PRO A 27 -5.82 4.71 -15.29
N VAL A 28 -6.17 3.51 -14.81
CA VAL A 28 -7.51 2.94 -14.98
C VAL A 28 -8.25 3.11 -13.66
N ARG A 29 -9.34 3.87 -13.66
CA ARG A 29 -10.16 4.10 -12.46
C ARG A 29 -11.07 2.92 -12.19
N ASP A 30 -11.29 2.63 -10.92
CA ASP A 30 -12.32 1.70 -10.50
C ASP A 30 -13.72 2.34 -10.59
N THR A 31 -14.77 1.54 -10.42
CA THR A 31 -16.17 2.02 -10.49
C THR A 31 -16.46 3.11 -9.46
N SER A 32 -15.79 3.10 -8.30
CA SER A 32 -15.94 4.13 -7.27
C SER A 32 -15.18 5.43 -7.59
N GLY A 33 -14.24 5.40 -8.54
CA GLY A 33 -13.35 6.51 -8.87
C GLY A 33 -12.30 6.83 -7.79
N ALA A 34 -12.33 6.16 -6.63
CA ALA A 34 -11.44 6.43 -5.51
C ALA A 34 -10.03 5.86 -5.73
N CYS A 35 -9.90 4.82 -6.55
CA CYS A 35 -8.64 4.12 -6.77
C CYS A 35 -8.23 4.13 -8.25
N GLU A 36 -6.94 4.36 -8.48
CA GLU A 36 -6.33 4.34 -9.80
C GLU A 36 -5.36 3.19 -9.94
N ALA A 37 -5.55 2.38 -10.97
CA ALA A 37 -4.68 1.26 -11.31
C ALA A 37 -3.66 1.64 -12.39
N TYR A 38 -2.40 1.29 -12.12
CA TYR A 38 -1.25 1.46 -13.01
C TYR A 38 -0.64 0.10 -13.33
N PHE A 39 -0.20 -0.07 -14.57
CA PHE A 39 0.30 -1.32 -15.11
C PHE A 39 1.71 -1.16 -15.67
N GLY A 40 2.62 -2.04 -15.26
CA GLY A 40 3.99 -2.03 -15.76
C GLY A 40 4.06 -2.25 -17.26
N VAL A 41 4.99 -1.55 -17.91
CA VAL A 41 5.24 -1.60 -19.35
C VAL A 41 6.55 -2.33 -19.61
N GLY A 42 6.53 -3.29 -20.55
CA GLY A 42 7.69 -4.10 -20.92
C GLY A 42 8.25 -4.93 -19.76
N CYS A 43 7.36 -5.49 -18.92
CA CYS A 43 7.77 -6.36 -17.82
C CYS A 43 8.30 -7.71 -18.28
N ALA A 44 7.98 -8.15 -19.51
CA ALA A 44 8.35 -9.47 -20.02
C ALA A 44 9.87 -9.68 -20.02
N ASP A 45 10.59 -8.71 -20.59
CA ASP A 45 12.04 -8.71 -20.81
C ASP A 45 12.81 -7.89 -19.75
N CYS A 46 12.14 -7.55 -18.65
CA CYS A 46 12.74 -6.72 -17.60
C CYS A 46 13.67 -7.55 -16.71
N PRO A 47 14.94 -7.16 -16.50
CA PRO A 47 15.88 -7.90 -15.65
C PRO A 47 15.45 -7.93 -14.18
N LEU A 48 14.65 -6.96 -13.74
CA LEU A 48 14.11 -6.91 -12.38
C LEU A 48 12.90 -7.83 -12.18
N ARG A 49 12.34 -8.42 -13.24
CA ARG A 49 11.12 -9.24 -13.18
C ARG A 49 11.17 -10.35 -12.12
N PRO A 50 12.24 -11.17 -12.00
CA PRO A 50 12.30 -12.25 -11.01
C PRO A 50 12.06 -11.78 -9.57
N ARG A 51 12.50 -10.56 -9.24
CA ARG A 51 12.32 -9.95 -7.93
C ARG A 51 11.09 -9.05 -7.85
N CYS A 52 10.51 -8.61 -8.97
CA CYS A 52 9.42 -7.63 -9.04
C CYS A 52 8.02 -8.25 -9.03
N THR A 53 7.74 -9.18 -9.95
CA THR A 53 6.38 -9.73 -10.17
C THR A 53 6.44 -11.14 -10.75
N GLN A 54 5.57 -12.03 -10.25
CA GLN A 54 5.34 -13.36 -10.82
C GLN A 54 4.25 -13.33 -11.91
N ARG A 55 3.42 -12.26 -11.94
CA ARG A 55 2.40 -12.03 -12.97
C ARG A 55 3.04 -11.46 -14.26
N PRO A 56 2.35 -11.51 -15.42
CA PRO A 56 2.86 -10.97 -16.69
C PRO A 56 3.32 -9.52 -16.62
N ARG A 57 2.70 -8.71 -15.75
CA ARG A 57 3.08 -7.32 -15.46
C ARG A 57 2.77 -6.96 -14.02
N ARG A 58 3.50 -5.98 -13.49
CA ARG A 58 3.22 -5.40 -12.17
C ARG A 58 1.96 -4.54 -12.25
N LYS A 59 1.04 -4.68 -11.29
CA LYS A 59 -0.11 -3.80 -11.09
C LYS A 59 0.07 -3.05 -9.78
N LEU A 60 -0.11 -1.74 -9.78
CA LEU A 60 -0.16 -0.92 -8.57
C LEU A 60 -1.50 -0.19 -8.52
N THR A 61 -2.19 -0.28 -7.39
CA THR A 61 -3.37 0.53 -7.11
C THR A 61 -2.95 1.70 -6.22
N VAL A 62 -3.38 2.90 -6.57
CA VAL A 62 -3.03 4.15 -5.89
C VAL A 62 -4.30 4.89 -5.55
N ARG A 63 -4.41 5.28 -4.28
CA ARG A 63 -5.42 6.22 -3.80
C ARG A 63 -4.66 7.48 -3.38
N TRP A 64 -4.63 8.48 -4.26
CA TRP A 64 -3.71 9.63 -4.14
C TRP A 64 -3.87 10.40 -2.84
N GLU A 65 -5.12 10.58 -2.38
CA GLU A 65 -5.42 11.22 -1.10
C GLU A 65 -4.76 10.51 0.10
N TYR A 66 -4.47 9.21 -0.02
CA TYR A 66 -3.85 8.41 1.04
C TYR A 66 -2.34 8.30 0.91
N GLU A 67 -1.76 8.66 -0.23
CA GLU A 67 -0.31 8.55 -0.43
C GLU A 67 0.43 9.47 0.55
N ARG A 68 -0.08 10.69 0.80
CA ARG A 68 0.51 11.60 1.81
C ARG A 68 0.55 10.98 3.21
N PHE A 69 -0.50 10.27 3.61
CA PHE A 69 -0.59 9.65 4.93
C PHE A 69 0.35 8.45 5.03
N ARG A 70 0.49 7.69 3.95
CA ARG A 70 1.48 6.60 3.86
C ARG A 70 2.89 7.14 4.05
N GLN A 71 3.27 8.19 3.33
CA GLN A 71 4.61 8.79 3.44
C GLN A 71 4.86 9.33 4.85
N ALA A 72 3.87 10.01 5.45
CA ALA A 72 3.97 10.47 6.83
C ALA A 72 4.16 9.33 7.83
N MET A 73 3.49 8.19 7.63
CA MET A 73 3.66 7.01 8.48
C MET A 73 5.04 6.36 8.30
N LEU A 74 5.53 6.26 7.05
CA LEU A 74 6.88 5.75 6.79
C LEU A 74 7.94 6.62 7.47
N LEU A 75 7.82 7.95 7.38
CA LEU A 75 8.71 8.89 8.07
C LEU A 75 8.63 8.76 9.59
N ARG A 76 7.42 8.58 10.14
CA ARG A 76 7.26 8.34 11.58
C ARG A 76 7.93 7.03 12.00
N MET A 77 7.81 5.98 11.21
CA MET A 77 8.34 4.65 11.51
C MET A 77 9.84 4.54 11.28
N SER A 78 10.46 5.41 10.48
CA SER A 78 11.91 5.44 10.31
C SER A 78 12.66 6.06 11.50
N GLN A 79 11.96 6.73 12.42
CA GLN A 79 12.56 7.30 13.62
C GLN A 79 13.09 6.21 14.57
N ARG A 80 14.21 6.51 15.26
CA ARG A 80 14.80 5.59 16.25
C ARG A 80 13.78 5.23 17.33
N GLY A 81 13.61 3.94 17.60
CA GLY A 81 12.67 3.44 18.61
C GLY A 81 11.18 3.57 18.23
N ALA A 82 10.83 3.98 17.01
CA ALA A 82 9.44 4.04 16.56
C ALA A 82 8.76 2.66 16.60
N ALA A 83 9.45 1.62 16.10
CA ALA A 83 8.95 0.25 16.13
C ALA A 83 8.68 -0.24 17.57
N ALA A 84 9.63 -0.02 18.49
CA ALA A 84 9.47 -0.41 19.89
C ALA A 84 8.27 0.29 20.56
N ARG A 85 8.14 1.61 20.39
CA ARG A 85 6.98 2.37 20.90
C ARG A 85 5.67 1.91 20.26
N TYR A 86 5.68 1.60 18.97
CA TYR A 86 4.51 1.09 18.26
C TYR A 86 4.05 -0.26 18.83
N HIS A 87 5.00 -1.18 19.06
CA HIS A 87 4.71 -2.49 19.64
C HIS A 87 4.19 -2.38 21.09
N GLN A 88 4.75 -1.49 21.90
CA GLN A 88 4.25 -1.23 23.25
C GLN A 88 2.79 -0.76 23.24
N ARG A 89 2.41 0.13 22.32
CA ARG A 89 1.03 0.63 22.19
C ARG A 89 0.06 -0.48 21.78
N ILE A 90 0.45 -1.31 20.81
CA ILE A 90 -0.35 -2.46 20.36
C ILE A 90 -0.62 -3.39 21.54
N ALA A 91 0.40 -3.68 22.36
CA ALA A 91 0.25 -4.58 23.52
C ALA A 91 -0.73 -4.05 24.59
N THR A 92 -0.98 -2.74 24.66
CA THR A 92 -1.97 -2.17 25.59
C THR A 92 -3.39 -2.20 25.02
N VAL A 93 -3.52 -1.95 23.72
CA VAL A 93 -4.83 -1.75 23.08
C VAL A 93 -5.44 -3.07 22.60
N GLU A 94 -4.66 -3.93 21.92
CA GLU A 94 -5.16 -5.16 21.33
C GLU A 94 -5.83 -6.12 22.33
N PRO A 95 -5.32 -6.33 23.57
CA PRO A 95 -6.00 -7.25 24.49
C PRO A 95 -7.41 -6.80 24.88
N VAL A 96 -7.63 -5.49 25.01
CA VAL A 96 -8.95 -4.92 25.32
C VAL A 96 -9.91 -5.18 24.17
N PHE A 97 -9.50 -4.84 22.94
CA PHE A 97 -10.33 -5.08 21.76
C PHE A 97 -10.55 -6.58 21.52
N ALA A 98 -9.55 -7.42 21.75
CA ALA A 98 -9.67 -8.87 21.62
C ALA A 98 -10.69 -9.46 22.61
N SER A 99 -10.71 -9.00 23.87
CA SER A 99 -11.73 -9.40 24.84
C SER A 99 -13.12 -8.97 24.38
N VAL A 100 -13.28 -7.71 23.98
CA VAL A 100 -14.56 -7.18 23.48
C VAL A 100 -15.04 -7.95 22.25
N GLU A 101 -14.18 -8.22 21.28
CA GLU A 101 -14.52 -9.01 20.10
C GLU A 101 -14.94 -10.44 20.45
N HIS A 102 -14.22 -11.08 21.39
CA HIS A 102 -14.52 -12.44 21.85
C HIS A 102 -15.87 -12.50 22.58
N ASP A 103 -16.05 -11.63 23.57
CA ASP A 103 -17.21 -11.60 24.45
C ASP A 103 -18.48 -11.20 23.70
N MET A 104 -18.38 -10.16 22.84
CA MET A 104 -19.49 -9.69 22.02
C MET A 104 -19.69 -10.53 20.74
N ARG A 105 -18.82 -11.52 20.49
CA ARG A 105 -18.81 -12.36 19.29
C ARG A 105 -18.76 -11.54 17.99
N PHE A 106 -18.11 -10.38 18.00
CA PHE A 106 -17.86 -9.57 16.81
C PHE A 106 -16.78 -10.22 15.94
N ARG A 107 -17.17 -11.23 15.15
CA ARG A 107 -16.23 -11.98 14.29
C ARG A 107 -15.89 -11.27 12.99
N ARG A 108 -16.62 -10.19 12.65
CA ARG A 108 -16.39 -9.41 11.44
C ARG A 108 -16.81 -7.97 11.67
N LEU A 109 -15.82 -7.08 11.79
CA LEU A 109 -16.04 -5.65 11.62
C LEU A 109 -16.07 -5.33 10.12
N SER A 110 -17.19 -4.80 9.63
CA SER A 110 -17.30 -4.31 8.26
C SER A 110 -17.50 -2.81 8.28
N SER A 111 -16.55 -2.06 7.73
CA SER A 111 -16.72 -0.61 7.51
C SER A 111 -17.57 -0.30 6.28
N ARG A 112 -18.05 -1.32 5.55
CA ARG A 112 -19.08 -1.13 4.52
C ARG A 112 -20.40 -0.92 5.23
N HIS A 113 -20.87 0.32 5.26
CA HIS A 113 -22.29 0.59 5.54
C HIS A 113 -23.14 -0.03 4.42
N PRO A 114 -24.32 -0.59 4.73
CA PRO A 114 -25.30 -0.93 3.71
C PRO A 114 -25.73 0.31 2.91
#